data_AF-A0A7Z9KK34-F1
#
_entry.id   AF-A0A7Z9KK34-F1
#
_cell.length_a   1.000
_cell.length_b   1.000
_cell.length_c   1.000
_cell.angle_alpha   90.00
_cell.angle_beta   90.00
_cell.angle_gamma   90.00
#
_symmetry.space_group_name_H-M   'P 1'
#
loop_
_entity.id
_entity.type
_entity.pdbx_description
1 polymer ?
#
loop_
_entity_poly.entity_id
_entity_poly.type
_entity_poly.pdbx_seq_one_letter_code
_entity_poly.pdbx_strand_id
1 'polypeptide(L)'
;MEIPFRESDTLENDMFMEPADDLQDYLKQKTTWSMEILPHNINDVSLIPEFVNEVYITMIPGASCWETIQTAQQIKAVGKQAIPHIAARSFADVEELSACLSELQEAGIERALLIGGGNSEPAGDFSCVMDMLKTGLLTKYGINSYDFAGHP
;
A
#
# COMPACT_ATOMS: atom_id res chain seq x y z
N MET A 1 -32.63 16.86 -70.28
CA MET A 1 -33.68 15.85 -70.10
C MET A 1 -33.00 14.60 -69.56
N GLU A 2 -33.26 14.34 -68.28
CA GLU A 2 -33.15 13.11 -67.47
C GLU A 2 -31.84 12.28 -67.38
N ILE A 3 -31.18 12.49 -66.21
CA ILE A 3 -30.52 11.60 -65.22
C ILE A 3 -29.76 10.34 -65.64
N PRO A 4 -28.57 10.14 -65.03
CA PRO A 4 -28.36 8.89 -64.30
C PRO A 4 -27.94 9.09 -62.84
N PHE A 5 -28.38 8.12 -62.03
CA PHE A 5 -28.15 7.95 -60.60
C PHE A 5 -26.67 8.13 -60.20
N ARG A 6 -26.44 8.82 -59.08
CA ARG A 6 -25.16 8.82 -58.37
C ARG A 6 -25.27 7.83 -57.21
N GLU A 7 -24.51 6.75 -57.30
CA GLU A 7 -24.23 5.86 -56.19
C GLU A 7 -23.34 6.55 -55.13
N SER A 8 -23.51 6.04 -53.90
CA SER A 8 -22.62 6.08 -52.74
C SER A 8 -22.24 7.45 -52.15
N ASP A 9 -22.80 7.73 -50.98
CA ASP A 9 -22.04 8.26 -49.85
C ASP A 9 -22.45 7.44 -48.62
N THR A 10 -21.83 6.27 -48.47
CA THR A 10 -21.79 5.60 -47.17
C THR A 10 -20.91 6.45 -46.27
N LEU A 11 -21.52 7.05 -45.26
CA LEU A 11 -20.84 7.54 -44.06
C LEU A 11 -20.18 6.33 -43.39
N GLU A 12 -18.99 5.97 -43.85
CA GLU A 12 -18.08 5.14 -43.06
C GLU A 12 -17.61 6.01 -41.89
N ASN A 13 -18.24 5.71 -40.77
CA ASN A 13 -17.88 6.15 -39.44
C ASN A 13 -16.47 5.60 -39.16
N ASP A 14 -15.44 6.39 -39.40
CA ASP A 14 -14.08 6.18 -38.89
C ASP A 14 -14.09 6.38 -37.36
N MET A 15 -14.80 5.51 -36.66
CA MET A 15 -14.48 5.19 -35.29
C MET A 15 -13.20 4.36 -35.36
N PHE A 16 -12.06 5.04 -35.24
CA PHE A 16 -10.80 4.42 -34.87
C PHE A 16 -11.04 3.58 -33.60
N MET A 17 -11.30 2.29 -33.78
CA MET A 17 -11.22 1.31 -32.72
C MET A 17 -9.74 1.19 -32.39
N GLU A 18 -9.34 1.66 -31.21
CA GLU A 18 -8.02 1.33 -30.69
C GLU A 18 -7.87 -0.20 -30.68
N PRO A 19 -6.76 -0.75 -31.22
CA PRO A 19 -6.51 -2.18 -31.16
C PRO A 19 -6.58 -2.63 -29.70
N ALA A 20 -7.27 -3.74 -29.45
CA ALA A 20 -7.43 -4.26 -28.09
C ALA A 20 -6.08 -4.52 -27.37
N ASP A 21 -5.00 -4.71 -28.12
CA ASP A 21 -3.62 -4.83 -27.60
C ASP A 21 -3.09 -3.52 -27.02
N ASP A 22 -3.37 -2.36 -27.64
CA ASP A 22 -2.89 -1.06 -27.17
C ASP A 22 -3.57 -0.68 -25.84
N LEU A 23 -4.85 -1.01 -25.69
CA LEU A 23 -5.56 -0.81 -24.42
C LEU A 23 -5.06 -1.76 -23.32
N GLN A 24 -4.76 -3.02 -23.66
CA GLN A 24 -4.20 -3.99 -22.71
C GLN A 24 -2.82 -3.55 -22.21
N ASP A 25 -1.97 -3.07 -23.11
CA ASP A 25 -0.64 -2.60 -22.75
C ASP A 25 -0.67 -1.24 -22.05
N TYR A 26 -1.60 -0.36 -22.41
CA TYR A 26 -1.90 0.87 -21.66
C TYR A 26 -2.39 0.59 -20.25
N LEU A 27 -3.31 -0.37 -20.08
CA LEU A 27 -3.80 -0.78 -18.77
C LEU A 27 -2.67 -1.41 -17.95
N LYS A 28 -1.88 -2.33 -18.50
CA LYS A 28 -0.69 -2.89 -17.83
C LYS A 28 0.32 -1.81 -17.40
N GLN A 29 0.51 -0.76 -18.19
CA GLN A 29 1.39 0.36 -17.83
C GLN A 29 0.83 1.23 -16.70
N LYS A 30 -0.48 1.19 -16.43
CA LYS A 30 -1.15 1.97 -15.38
C LYS A 30 -1.51 1.18 -14.13
N THR A 31 -1.55 -0.15 -14.18
CA THR A 31 -1.90 -0.95 -13.00
C THR A 31 -0.68 -1.12 -12.10
N THR A 32 -0.70 -0.46 -10.94
CA THR A 32 0.22 -0.76 -9.85
C THR A 32 -0.35 -1.89 -9.00
N TRP A 33 0.42 -2.96 -8.81
CA TRP A 33 0.05 -4.09 -7.97
C TRP A 33 0.73 -3.99 -6.61
N SER A 34 -0.07 -4.19 -5.56
CA SER A 34 0.42 -4.37 -4.20
C SER A 34 0.08 -5.77 -3.69
N MET A 35 0.77 -6.20 -2.63
CA MET A 35 0.52 -7.47 -1.96
C MET A 35 0.60 -7.27 -0.46
N GLU A 36 -0.26 -7.93 0.31
CA GLU A 36 -0.19 -7.97 1.77
C GLU A 36 0.35 -9.32 2.24
N ILE A 37 1.22 -9.28 3.25
CA ILE A 37 1.82 -10.46 3.88
C ILE A 37 1.74 -10.35 5.40
N LEU A 38 1.80 -11.50 6.06
CA LEU A 38 2.10 -11.59 7.49
C LEU A 38 3.63 -11.72 7.67
N PRO A 39 4.21 -11.22 8.78
CA PRO A 39 5.66 -11.30 9.01
C PRO A 39 6.23 -12.72 8.85
N HIS A 40 5.52 -13.72 9.37
CA HIS A 40 5.92 -15.13 9.29
C HIS A 40 5.76 -15.76 7.90
N ASN A 41 5.21 -15.05 6.90
CA ASN A 41 5.15 -15.54 5.53
C ASN A 41 6.50 -15.42 4.79
N ILE A 42 7.39 -14.54 5.25
CA ILE A 42 8.73 -14.42 4.65
C ILE A 42 9.62 -15.55 5.17
N ASN A 43 9.61 -16.66 4.45
CA ASN A 43 10.73 -17.60 4.45
C ASN A 43 11.69 -17.33 3.27
N ASP A 44 11.15 -16.78 2.18
CA ASP A 44 11.90 -16.42 0.98
C ASP A 44 11.24 -15.25 0.24
N VAL A 45 11.90 -14.09 0.27
CA VAL A 45 11.47 -12.86 -0.42
C VAL A 45 11.49 -12.98 -1.94
N SER A 46 12.21 -13.95 -2.50
CA SER A 46 12.25 -14.19 -3.95
C SER A 46 10.91 -14.69 -4.52
N LEU A 47 10.01 -15.16 -3.66
CA LEU A 47 8.67 -15.59 -4.04
C LEU A 47 7.73 -14.41 -4.34
N ILE A 48 8.12 -13.19 -4.00
CA ILE A 48 7.32 -12.00 -4.31
C ILE A 48 7.41 -11.73 -5.81
N PRO A 49 6.30 -11.73 -6.55
CA PRO A 49 6.34 -11.52 -7.99
C PRO A 49 7.04 -10.22 -8.39
N GLU A 50 7.76 -10.24 -9.50
CA GLU A 50 8.53 -9.09 -9.98
C GLU A 50 7.65 -7.85 -10.18
N PHE A 51 6.44 -8.03 -10.70
CA PHE A 51 5.46 -6.96 -10.95
C PHE A 51 4.84 -6.34 -9.69
N VAL A 52 5.07 -6.92 -8.50
CA VAL A 52 4.61 -6.36 -7.21
C VAL A 52 5.73 -5.50 -6.63
N ASN A 53 5.50 -4.19 -6.55
CA ASN A 53 6.47 -3.25 -5.96
C ASN A 53 6.13 -2.88 -4.52
N GLU A 54 4.85 -2.74 -4.20
CA GLU A 54 4.35 -2.36 -2.87
C GLU A 54 3.98 -3.61 -2.06
N VAL A 55 4.58 -3.75 -0.87
CA VAL A 55 4.33 -4.87 0.02
C VAL A 55 3.86 -4.37 1.37
N TYR A 56 2.59 -4.63 1.67
CA TYR A 56 1.96 -4.34 2.94
C TYR A 56 2.29 -5.42 3.96
N ILE A 57 2.67 -5.02 5.17
CA ILE A 57 3.13 -5.94 6.21
C ILE A 57 2.22 -5.80 7.43
N THR A 58 1.50 -6.88 7.74
CA THR A 58 0.54 -6.89 8.83
C THR A 58 1.23 -6.84 10.19
N MET A 59 0.81 -5.90 11.04
CA MET A 59 1.13 -5.94 12.47
C MET A 59 0.12 -6.84 13.18
N ILE A 60 0.57 -8.01 13.61
CA ILE A 60 -0.28 -9.02 14.23
C ILE A 60 -0.77 -8.54 15.61
N PRO A 61 -2.08 -8.61 15.90
CA PRO A 61 -2.61 -8.29 17.22
C PRO A 61 -1.90 -9.07 18.34
N GLY A 62 -1.44 -8.36 19.38
CA GLY A 62 -0.73 -8.96 20.51
C GLY A 62 0.74 -9.31 20.26
N ALA A 63 1.25 -9.13 19.03
CA ALA A 63 2.68 -9.23 18.74
C ALA A 63 3.37 -7.86 18.87
N SER A 64 4.66 -7.89 19.19
CA SER A 64 5.50 -6.69 19.12
C SER A 64 5.63 -6.20 17.67
N CYS A 65 5.79 -4.89 17.48
CA CYS A 65 6.12 -4.30 16.18
C CYS A 65 7.44 -4.83 15.57
N TRP A 66 8.28 -5.49 16.38
CA TRP A 66 9.56 -6.04 15.96
C TRP A 66 9.45 -6.95 14.73
N GLU A 67 8.48 -7.87 14.70
CA GLU A 67 8.32 -8.78 13.55
C GLU A 67 8.01 -8.00 12.27
N THR A 68 7.11 -7.01 12.35
CA THR A 68 6.79 -6.10 11.24
C THR A 68 8.04 -5.35 10.76
N ILE A 69 8.87 -4.84 11.67
CA ILE A 69 10.10 -4.11 11.35
C ILE A 69 11.11 -5.02 10.63
N GLN A 70 11.35 -6.23 11.16
CA GLN A 70 12.28 -7.19 10.56
C GLN A 70 11.84 -7.57 9.14
N THR A 71 10.55 -7.83 8.95
CA THR A 71 9.98 -8.08 7.62
C THR A 71 10.14 -6.86 6.71
N ALA A 72 9.92 -5.64 7.20
CA ALA A 72 10.10 -4.42 6.40
C ALA A 72 11.55 -4.25 5.92
N GLN A 73 12.53 -4.53 6.78
CA GLN A 73 13.95 -4.53 6.43
C GLN A 73 14.27 -5.56 5.33
N GLN A 74 13.71 -6.78 5.43
CA GLN A 74 13.88 -7.83 4.41
C GLN A 74 13.31 -7.44 3.05
N ILE A 75 12.11 -6.86 3.03
CA ILE A 75 11.47 -6.35 1.81
C ILE A 75 12.28 -5.22 1.17
N LYS A 76 12.78 -4.29 1.99
CA LYS A 76 13.65 -3.20 1.52
C LYS A 76 14.97 -3.71 0.94
N ALA A 77 15.55 -4.75 1.54
CA ALA A 77 16.81 -5.34 1.08
C ALA A 77 16.73 -5.93 -0.34
N VAL A 78 15.53 -6.31 -0.81
CA VAL A 78 15.29 -6.75 -2.20
C VAL A 78 14.79 -5.65 -3.13
N GLY A 79 14.87 -4.39 -2.70
CA GLY A 79 14.54 -3.23 -3.53
C GLY A 79 13.04 -2.96 -3.71
N LYS A 80 12.17 -3.63 -2.95
CA LYS A 80 10.72 -3.38 -2.95
C LYS A 80 10.34 -2.35 -1.90
N GLN A 81 9.15 -1.75 -2.05
CA GLN A 81 8.61 -0.80 -1.08
C GLN A 81 7.87 -1.54 0.04
N ALA A 82 8.42 -1.48 1.25
CA ALA A 82 7.77 -1.99 2.44
C ALA A 82 6.81 -0.94 3.02
N ILE A 83 5.57 -1.35 3.28
CA ILE A 83 4.51 -0.50 3.85
C ILE A 83 3.99 -1.22 5.11
N PRO A 84 4.64 -1.03 6.27
CA PRO A 84 4.21 -1.67 7.49
C PRO A 84 2.87 -1.11 7.98
N HIS A 85 2.06 -1.99 8.58
CA HIS A 85 0.90 -1.56 9.34
C HIS A 85 1.36 -1.01 10.70
N ILE A 86 0.75 0.08 11.13
CA ILE A 86 0.91 0.60 12.48
C ILE A 86 -0.47 0.58 13.13
N ALA A 87 -0.68 -0.40 14.01
CA ALA A 87 -1.96 -0.65 14.67
C ALA A 87 -2.06 0.15 15.98
N ALA A 88 -2.90 1.19 15.99
CA ALA A 88 -2.99 2.13 17.10
C ALA A 88 -3.22 1.46 18.46
N ARG A 89 -4.22 0.58 18.55
CA ARG A 89 -4.59 -0.11 19.79
C ARG A 89 -3.56 -1.15 20.27
N SER A 90 -2.45 -1.33 19.54
CA SER A 90 -1.37 -2.23 19.95
C SER A 90 -0.31 -1.54 20.82
N PHE A 91 -0.25 -0.20 20.84
CA PHE A 91 0.76 0.53 21.62
C PHE A 91 0.18 0.94 22.98
N ALA A 92 0.94 0.67 24.05
CA ALA A 92 0.59 1.04 25.42
C ALA A 92 0.77 2.55 25.66
N ASP A 93 1.85 3.14 25.15
CA ASP A 93 2.22 4.53 25.42
C ASP A 93 3.07 5.15 24.29
N VAL A 94 3.38 6.44 24.47
CA VAL A 94 4.16 7.26 23.54
C VAL A 94 5.58 6.72 23.38
N GLU A 95 6.15 6.16 24.44
CA GLU A 95 7.49 5.58 24.47
C GLU A 95 7.56 4.34 23.57
N GLU A 96 6.60 3.42 23.66
CA GLU A 96 6.53 2.23 22.81
C GLU A 96 6.32 2.58 21.34
N LEU A 97 5.43 3.55 21.06
CA LEU A 97 5.25 4.06 19.70
C LEU A 97 6.55 4.70 19.18
N SER A 98 7.24 5.50 19.99
CA SER A 98 8.48 6.16 19.60
C SER A 98 9.61 5.16 19.31
N ALA A 99 9.71 4.09 20.11
CA ALA A 99 10.69 3.02 19.87
C ALA A 99 10.44 2.32 18.52
N CYS A 100 9.19 1.95 18.25
CA CYS A 100 8.78 1.37 16.96
C CYS A 100 9.14 2.30 15.79
N LEU A 101 8.78 3.59 15.89
CA LEU A 101 9.02 4.56 14.83
C LEU A 101 10.52 4.85 14.61
N SER A 102 11.33 4.83 15.66
CA SER A 102 12.78 4.97 15.55
C SER A 102 13.40 3.84 14.71
N GLU A 103 13.00 2.60 14.96
CA GLU A 103 13.49 1.44 14.21
C GLU A 103 13.02 1.47 12.75
N LEU A 104 11.76 1.90 12.50
CA LEU A 104 11.25 2.11 11.15
C LEU A 104 12.01 3.22 10.40
N GLN A 105 12.40 4.28 11.11
CA GLN A 105 13.24 5.34 10.55
C GLN A 105 14.62 4.80 10.15
N GLU A 106 15.26 4.01 11.01
CA GLU A 106 16.55 3.36 10.72
C GLU A 106 16.45 2.38 9.54
N ALA A 107 15.31 1.72 9.37
CA ALA A 107 15.01 0.87 8.21
C ALA A 107 14.69 1.67 6.92
N GLY A 108 14.64 3.01 6.98
CA GLY A 108 14.34 3.87 5.85
C GLY A 108 12.91 3.71 5.33
N ILE A 109 11.95 3.57 6.25
CA ILE A 109 10.51 3.51 5.96
C ILE A 109 9.91 4.91 6.05
N GLU A 110 9.22 5.32 4.98
CA GLU A 110 8.63 6.66 4.85
C GLU A 110 7.10 6.64 4.66
N ARG A 111 6.53 5.45 4.45
CA ARG A 111 5.10 5.22 4.22
C ARG A 111 4.59 4.08 5.09
N ALA A 112 3.41 4.24 5.68
CA ALA A 112 2.80 3.21 6.51
C ALA A 112 1.28 3.18 6.34
N LEU A 113 0.68 2.00 6.57
CA LEU A 113 -0.76 1.87 6.74
C LEU A 113 -1.13 2.10 8.21
N LEU A 114 -1.89 3.16 8.47
CA LEU A 114 -2.38 3.45 9.81
C LEU A 114 -3.76 2.81 10.01
N ILE A 115 -3.88 1.98 11.05
CA ILE A 115 -5.09 1.21 11.32
C ILE A 115 -5.41 1.17 12.82
N GLY A 116 -6.68 1.03 13.19
CA GLY A 116 -7.08 0.91 14.59
C GLY A 116 -6.48 -0.32 15.29
N GLY A 117 -6.27 -1.42 14.57
CA GLY A 117 -5.80 -2.69 15.11
C GLY A 117 -6.92 -3.66 15.52
N GLY A 118 -6.62 -4.95 15.58
CA GLY A 118 -7.62 -6.00 15.88
C GLY A 118 -7.99 -6.16 17.35
N ASN A 119 -7.28 -5.50 18.28
CA ASN A 119 -7.56 -5.58 19.70
C ASN A 119 -8.93 -4.95 20.02
N SER A 120 -9.75 -5.64 20.84
CA SER A 120 -11.07 -5.14 21.26
C SER A 120 -10.94 -3.92 22.18
N GLU A 121 -9.94 -3.94 23.05
CA GLU A 121 -9.58 -2.84 23.95
C GLU A 121 -8.19 -2.29 23.57
N PRO A 122 -7.95 -0.97 23.69
CA PRO A 122 -6.62 -0.40 23.54
C PRO A 122 -5.63 -1.00 24.56
N ALA A 123 -4.39 -1.25 24.15
CA ALA A 123 -3.32 -1.62 25.07
C ALA A 123 -2.99 -0.49 26.07
N GLY A 124 -3.22 0.77 25.66
CA GLY A 124 -3.10 1.94 26.53
C GLY A 124 -3.59 3.22 25.84
N ASP A 125 -2.71 4.20 25.68
CA ASP A 125 -3.08 5.60 25.39
C ASP A 125 -3.73 5.85 24.02
N PHE A 126 -3.58 4.92 23.07
CA PHE A 126 -4.06 5.08 21.70
C PHE A 126 -5.31 4.26 21.42
N SER A 127 -6.49 4.90 21.47
CA SER A 127 -7.76 4.24 21.17
C SER A 127 -8.04 4.09 19.67
N CYS A 128 -7.46 4.99 18.87
CA CYS A 128 -7.63 5.06 17.44
C CYS A 128 -6.42 5.72 16.74
N VAL A 129 -6.37 5.63 15.41
CA VAL A 129 -5.31 6.25 14.58
C VAL A 129 -5.19 7.75 14.83
N MET A 130 -6.31 8.43 15.11
CA MET A 130 -6.31 9.87 15.36
C MET A 130 -5.51 10.24 16.61
N ASP A 131 -5.47 9.39 17.64
CA ASP A 131 -4.68 9.66 18.85
C ASP A 131 -3.18 9.62 18.55
N MET A 132 -2.73 8.67 17.72
CA MET A 132 -1.35 8.63 17.25
C MET A 132 -0.99 9.86 16.40
N LEU A 133 -1.87 10.26 15.46
CA LEU A 133 -1.61 11.41 14.58
C LEU A 133 -1.42 12.71 15.37
N LYS A 134 -2.21 12.93 16.43
CA LYS A 134 -2.11 14.12 17.30
C LYS A 134 -0.76 14.25 18.01
N THR A 135 0.00 13.17 18.16
CA THR A 135 1.33 13.21 18.78
C THR A 135 2.38 13.91 17.92
N GLY A 136 2.19 13.95 16.59
CA GLY A 136 3.20 14.40 15.63
C GLY A 136 4.42 13.48 15.49
N LEU A 137 4.42 12.30 16.14
CA LEU A 137 5.57 11.39 16.15
C LEU A 137 5.84 10.78 14.77
N LEU A 138 4.80 10.43 14.01
CA LEU A 138 4.94 9.81 12.68
C LEU A 138 5.86 10.65 11.77
N THR A 139 5.55 11.94 11.62
CA THR A 139 6.37 12.89 10.84
C THR A 139 7.73 13.13 11.48
N LYS A 140 7.82 13.22 12.81
CA LYS A 140 9.10 13.38 13.53
C LYS A 140 10.09 12.27 13.19
N TYR A 141 9.60 11.04 13.04
CA TYR A 141 10.41 9.87 12.69
C TYR A 141 10.47 9.58 11.19
N GLY A 142 9.98 10.48 10.34
CA GLY A 142 10.17 10.41 8.88
C GLY A 142 9.10 9.64 8.11
N ILE A 143 8.03 9.17 8.76
CA ILE A 143 6.85 8.66 8.05
C ILE A 143 6.03 9.86 7.57
N ASN A 144 6.03 10.09 6.25
CA ASN A 144 5.45 11.27 5.62
C ASN A 144 4.33 10.95 4.62
N SER A 145 4.09 9.66 4.37
CA SER A 145 2.97 9.17 3.56
C SER A 145 2.13 8.19 4.37
N TYR A 146 0.81 8.36 4.36
CA TYR A 146 -0.10 7.60 5.21
C TYR A 146 -1.20 6.97 4.36
N ASP A 147 -1.37 5.66 4.50
CA ASP A 147 -2.55 4.95 4.04
C ASP A 147 -3.51 4.73 5.21
N PHE A 148 -4.81 4.61 4.94
CA PHE A 148 -5.83 4.35 5.94
C PHE A 148 -6.72 3.18 5.51
N ALA A 149 -7.07 2.31 6.45
CA ALA A 149 -8.04 1.26 6.21
C ALA A 149 -9.45 1.82 5.93
N GLY A 150 -10.19 1.21 5.00
CA GLY A 150 -11.55 1.58 4.64
C GLY A 150 -12.48 0.36 4.58
N HIS A 151 -13.73 0.55 5.00
CA HIS A 151 -14.79 -0.46 4.89
C HIS A 151 -15.88 0.11 3.97
N PRO A 152 -16.05 -0.45 2.74
CA PRO A 152 -16.99 0.06 1.74
C PRO A 152 -18.47 -0.21 2.09
#